data_AF-A0A0F9JQX5-F1
#
_entry.id   AF-A0A0F9JQX5-F1
#
_cell.length_a   1.000
_cell.length_b   1.000
_cell.length_c   1.000
_cell.angle_alpha   90.00
_cell.angle_beta   90.00
_cell.angle_gamma   90.00
#
_symmetry.space_group_name_H-M   'P 1'
#
loop_
_entity.id
_entity.type
_entity.pdbx_description
1 polymer ?
#
loop_
_entity_poly.entity_id
_entity_poly.type
_entity_poly.pdbx_seq_one_letter_code
_entity_poly.pdbx_strand_id
1 'polypeptide(L)'
;MALTCHELYGYTLHQWGRLDLETRIHFAAGRYMGWKYGRDVRFAYSSPGIPDKLVAAPGHVWEIDCSSMTTSILTACFPSSPWGSRGYGDMQVYADRLPAQYDSPIIAVENAGIGSRLAQGFEVGRWHLVQGWKKLEPPRGHAFLVRNDGDSMLLVESQFGVGPQWGRTTEAKLRKRYPAALYAAALG
;
A
#
# COMPACT_ATOMS: atom_id res chain seq x y z
N MET A 1 -0.81 -23.49 7.25
CA MET A 1 0.36 -22.61 7.49
C MET A 1 0.11 -21.30 6.75
N ALA A 2 0.28 -20.16 7.40
CA ALA A 2 0.19 -18.86 6.72
C ALA A 2 1.45 -18.70 5.84
N LEU A 3 1.27 -18.42 4.55
CA LEU A 3 2.38 -18.25 3.60
C LEU A 3 2.60 -16.77 3.32
N THR A 4 3.85 -16.39 3.10
CA THR A 4 4.19 -15.09 2.51
C THR A 4 3.79 -15.07 1.02
N CYS A 5 3.77 -13.88 0.41
CA CYS A 5 3.38 -13.75 -1.00
C CYS A 5 4.31 -14.52 -1.95
N HIS A 6 5.63 -14.39 -1.77
CA HIS A 6 6.60 -15.04 -2.65
C HIS A 6 6.53 -16.58 -2.56
N GLU A 7 6.37 -17.13 -1.36
CA GLU A 7 6.19 -18.57 -1.16
C GLU A 7 4.92 -19.09 -1.84
N LEU A 8 3.81 -18.34 -1.76
CA LEU A 8 2.56 -18.71 -2.40
C LEU A 8 2.71 -18.87 -3.92
N TYR A 9 3.52 -18.01 -4.54
CA TYR A 9 3.79 -18.05 -5.98
C TYR A 9 5.01 -18.92 -6.35
N GLY A 10 5.55 -19.68 -5.40
CA GLY A 10 6.65 -20.62 -5.65
C GLY A 10 8.02 -19.97 -5.87
N TYR A 11 8.19 -18.71 -5.45
CA TYR A 11 9.47 -18.01 -5.52
C TYR A 11 10.24 -18.11 -4.21
N THR A 12 11.56 -18.28 -4.30
CA THR A 12 12.47 -17.93 -3.19
C THR A 12 12.52 -16.41 -3.00
N LEU A 13 12.94 -15.95 -1.83
CA LEU A 13 13.12 -14.51 -1.55
C LEU A 13 14.06 -13.83 -2.57
N HIS A 14 15.15 -14.50 -2.96
CA HIS A 14 16.09 -13.99 -3.95
C HIS A 14 15.47 -13.90 -5.35
N GLN A 15 14.72 -14.92 -5.79
CA GLN A 15 14.03 -14.85 -7.09
C GLN A 15 12.96 -13.77 -7.09
N TRP A 16 12.21 -13.64 -5.99
CA TRP A 16 11.20 -12.60 -5.82
C TRP A 16 11.78 -11.20 -5.97
N GLY A 17 12.92 -10.92 -5.30
CA GLY A 17 13.60 -9.63 -5.39
C GLY A 17 14.14 -9.28 -6.79
N ARG A 18 14.18 -10.25 -7.71
CA ARG A 18 14.58 -10.03 -9.12
C ARG A 18 13.40 -9.76 -10.06
N LEU A 19 12.18 -9.96 -9.59
CA LEU A 19 10.99 -9.57 -10.34
C LEU A 19 10.88 -8.04 -10.35
N ASP A 20 10.45 -7.48 -11.47
CA ASP A 20 10.12 -6.07 -11.54
C ASP A 20 9.00 -5.72 -10.54
N LEU A 21 8.95 -4.45 -10.13
CA LEU A 21 8.01 -4.00 -9.11
C LEU A 21 6.55 -4.15 -9.56
N GLU A 22 6.26 -3.96 -10.85
CA GLU A 22 4.92 -4.10 -11.40
C GLU A 22 4.40 -5.54 -11.21
N THR A 23 5.20 -6.54 -11.56
CA THR A 23 4.90 -7.96 -11.37
C THR A 23 4.68 -8.29 -9.89
N ARG A 24 5.53 -7.78 -8.98
CA ARG A 24 5.37 -7.99 -7.54
C ARG A 24 4.07 -7.37 -7.01
N ILE A 25 3.72 -6.16 -7.44
CA ILE A 25 2.46 -5.50 -7.08
C ILE A 25 1.26 -6.28 -7.61
N HIS A 26 1.30 -6.77 -8.85
CA HIS A 26 0.21 -7.58 -9.40
C HIS A 26 -0.02 -8.86 -8.61
N PHE A 27 1.05 -9.60 -8.27
CA PHE A 27 0.94 -10.79 -7.41
C PHE A 27 0.44 -10.47 -6.01
N ALA A 28 0.94 -9.40 -5.39
CA ALA A 28 0.54 -9.00 -4.05
C ALA A 28 -0.88 -8.44 -3.98
N ALA A 29 -1.35 -7.74 -5.02
CA ALA A 29 -2.72 -7.23 -5.08
C ALA A 29 -3.72 -8.34 -5.48
N GLY A 30 -3.28 -9.31 -6.28
CA GLY A 30 -4.17 -10.31 -6.89
C GLY A 30 -5.02 -11.10 -5.90
N ARG A 31 -4.50 -11.45 -4.73
CA ARG A 31 -5.26 -12.23 -3.73
C ARG A 31 -6.36 -11.45 -3.03
N TYR A 32 -6.32 -10.13 -3.12
CA TYR A 32 -7.39 -9.26 -2.64
C TYR A 32 -8.55 -9.17 -3.64
N MET A 33 -8.40 -9.65 -4.88
CA MET A 33 -9.54 -9.77 -5.80
C MET A 33 -10.64 -10.60 -5.14
N GLY A 34 -11.86 -10.08 -5.09
CA GLY A 34 -12.94 -10.75 -4.35
C GLY A 34 -13.23 -10.14 -2.96
N TRP A 35 -12.31 -9.39 -2.37
CA TRP A 35 -12.42 -8.97 -0.98
C TRP A 35 -13.29 -7.73 -0.81
N LYS A 36 -14.01 -7.63 0.29
CA LYS A 36 -14.90 -6.48 0.52
C LYS A 36 -14.15 -5.35 1.23
N TYR A 37 -14.50 -4.12 0.92
CA TYR A 37 -14.13 -3.02 1.81
C TYR A 37 -14.84 -3.17 3.15
N GLY A 38 -14.12 -3.06 4.26
CA GLY A 38 -14.70 -3.22 5.58
C GLY A 38 -13.73 -2.93 6.71
N ARG A 39 -14.15 -3.24 7.94
CA ARG A 39 -13.40 -2.92 9.17
C ARG A 39 -12.92 -4.16 9.91
N ASP A 40 -13.44 -5.35 9.61
CA ASP A 40 -12.90 -6.60 10.13
C ASP A 40 -11.71 -7.08 9.28
N VAL A 41 -10.64 -6.30 9.33
CA VAL A 41 -9.49 -6.46 8.44
C VAL A 41 -8.84 -7.83 8.60
N ARG A 42 -8.59 -8.48 7.45
CA ARG A 42 -7.66 -9.61 7.32
C ARG A 42 -6.55 -9.28 6.34
N PHE A 43 -5.51 -10.09 6.33
CA PHE A 43 -4.36 -9.94 5.45
C PHE A 43 -4.19 -11.15 4.55
N ALA A 44 -3.89 -10.93 3.27
CA ALA A 44 -3.80 -12.02 2.30
C ALA A 44 -2.57 -12.91 2.52
N TYR A 45 -1.54 -12.37 3.15
CA TYR A 45 -0.23 -13.00 3.33
C TYR A 45 0.26 -12.86 4.76
N SER A 46 1.10 -13.80 5.18
CA SER A 46 1.94 -13.59 6.35
C SER A 46 2.97 -12.50 6.05
N SER A 47 3.21 -11.62 7.03
CA SER A 47 4.33 -10.69 7.02
C SER A 47 4.71 -10.33 8.46
N PRO A 48 5.95 -9.87 8.72
CA PRO A 48 6.36 -9.46 10.05
C PRO A 48 5.33 -8.52 10.69
N GLY A 49 5.04 -8.71 11.97
CA GLY A 49 4.09 -7.87 12.71
C GLY A 49 2.59 -8.12 12.45
N ILE A 50 2.21 -8.97 11.49
CA ILE A 50 0.82 -9.46 11.36
C ILE A 50 0.66 -10.69 12.27
N PRO A 51 -0.26 -10.68 13.25
CA PRO A 51 -0.62 -11.88 13.98
C PRO A 51 -1.22 -12.94 13.03
N ASP A 52 -0.79 -14.20 13.12
CA ASP A 52 -1.27 -15.29 12.25
C ASP A 52 -2.79 -15.41 12.17
N LYS A 53 -3.50 -15.13 13.27
CA LYS A 53 -4.97 -15.15 13.34
C LYS A 53 -5.65 -14.12 12.44
N LEU A 54 -4.94 -13.09 11.99
CA LEU A 54 -5.43 -12.07 11.06
C LEU A 54 -5.08 -12.41 9.60
N VAL A 55 -4.29 -13.45 9.35
CA VAL A 55 -4.04 -13.93 7.99
C VAL A 55 -5.26 -14.69 7.48
N ALA A 56 -5.74 -14.29 6.32
CA ALA A 56 -6.94 -14.83 5.70
C ALA A 56 -6.78 -16.32 5.36
N ALA A 57 -7.76 -17.11 5.80
CA ALA A 57 -7.92 -18.46 5.31
C ALA A 57 -8.25 -18.45 3.80
N PRO A 58 -7.70 -19.40 3.01
CA PRO A 58 -8.02 -19.52 1.60
C PRO A 58 -9.51 -19.84 1.37
N GLY A 59 -10.04 -19.47 0.20
CA GLY A 59 -11.41 -19.79 -0.21
C GLY A 59 -12.51 -18.92 0.40
N HIS A 60 -12.16 -17.92 1.21
CA HIS A 60 -13.09 -17.01 1.87
C HIS A 60 -12.92 -15.58 1.37
N VAL A 61 -14.04 -14.87 1.24
CA VAL A 61 -14.07 -13.42 0.98
C VAL A 61 -13.98 -12.70 2.32
N TRP A 62 -12.89 -11.97 2.51
CA TRP A 62 -12.63 -11.21 3.74
C TRP A 62 -12.79 -9.71 3.53
N GLU A 63 -12.75 -8.96 4.63
CA GLU A 63 -12.74 -7.51 4.60
C GLU A 63 -11.31 -6.95 4.65
N ILE A 64 -11.08 -5.85 3.94
CA ILE A 64 -9.86 -5.05 4.07
C ILE A 64 -10.11 -3.58 3.73
N ASP A 65 -9.46 -2.67 4.46
CA ASP A 65 -9.44 -1.24 4.12
C ASP A 65 -8.23 -0.87 3.25
N CYS A 66 -8.27 0.31 2.61
CA CYS A 66 -7.23 0.69 1.64
C CYS A 66 -5.84 0.80 2.28
N SER A 67 -5.82 1.21 3.54
CA SER A 67 -4.64 1.42 4.36
C SER A 67 -3.90 0.10 4.60
N SER A 68 -4.62 -0.88 5.16
CA SER A 68 -4.14 -2.22 5.45
C SER A 68 -3.79 -2.98 4.16
N MET A 69 -4.55 -2.77 3.09
CA MET A 69 -4.26 -3.37 1.79
C MET A 69 -2.94 -2.83 1.21
N THR A 70 -2.76 -1.51 1.20
CA THR A 70 -1.52 -0.86 0.73
C THR A 70 -0.32 -1.33 1.56
N THR A 71 -0.48 -1.40 2.88
CA THR A 71 0.53 -1.98 3.79
C THR A 71 0.94 -3.37 3.34
N SER A 72 -0.04 -4.25 3.17
CA SER A 72 0.19 -5.65 2.91
C SER A 72 0.79 -5.89 1.54
N ILE A 73 0.44 -5.05 0.56
CA ILE A 73 1.05 -5.10 -0.77
C ILE A 73 2.50 -4.68 -0.68
N LEU A 74 2.82 -3.60 0.03
CA LEU A 74 4.21 -3.13 0.21
C LEU A 74 5.06 -4.16 0.95
N THR A 75 4.58 -4.73 2.06
CA THR A 75 5.34 -5.76 2.80
C THR A 75 5.51 -7.05 2.00
N ALA A 76 4.55 -7.38 1.13
CA ALA A 76 4.67 -8.49 0.20
C ALA A 76 5.69 -8.20 -0.93
N CYS A 77 5.72 -6.97 -1.46
CA CYS A 77 6.67 -6.58 -2.50
C CYS A 77 8.10 -6.45 -1.95
N PHE A 78 8.24 -5.98 -0.71
CA PHE A 78 9.51 -5.70 -0.04
C PHE A 78 9.64 -6.49 1.29
N PRO A 79 9.70 -7.84 1.22
CA PRO A 79 9.72 -8.72 2.39
C PRO A 79 10.96 -8.56 3.29
N SER A 80 12.02 -7.94 2.79
CA SER A 80 13.23 -7.60 3.56
C SER A 80 13.16 -6.26 4.29
N SER A 81 12.05 -5.52 4.17
CA SER A 81 11.88 -4.24 4.84
C SER A 81 11.86 -4.41 6.38
N PRO A 82 12.44 -3.46 7.14
CA PRO A 82 12.59 -3.60 8.59
C PRO A 82 11.28 -3.39 9.36
N TRP A 83 10.19 -2.99 8.70
CA TRP A 83 8.91 -2.71 9.34
C TRP A 83 7.86 -3.76 8.97
N GLY A 84 7.14 -4.22 10.01
CA GLY A 84 5.97 -5.06 9.87
C GLY A 84 4.67 -4.27 9.70
N SER A 85 3.54 -4.96 9.52
CA SER A 85 2.22 -4.31 9.40
C SER A 85 1.84 -3.42 10.58
N ARG A 86 2.32 -3.76 11.79
CA ARG A 86 2.15 -2.96 13.01
C ARG A 86 2.87 -1.62 12.90
N GLY A 87 4.10 -1.60 12.37
CA GLY A 87 4.84 -0.37 12.14
C GLY A 87 4.15 0.54 11.13
N TYR A 88 3.65 -0.01 10.02
CA TYR A 88 2.95 0.79 9.02
C TYR A 88 1.55 1.25 9.47
N GLY A 89 0.80 0.40 10.18
CA GLY A 89 -0.48 0.78 10.80
C GLY A 89 -0.30 1.90 11.83
N ASP A 90 0.76 1.82 12.63
CA ASP A 90 1.10 2.87 13.60
C ASP A 90 1.54 4.17 12.89
N MET A 91 2.28 4.08 11.79
CA MET A 91 2.69 5.22 10.97
C MET A 91 1.53 5.88 10.20
N GLN A 92 0.50 5.11 9.82
CA GLN A 92 -0.64 5.62 9.06
C GLN A 92 -1.79 6.16 9.93
N VAL A 93 -2.03 5.55 11.09
CA VAL A 93 -3.17 5.86 11.97
C VAL A 93 -2.74 6.68 13.19
N TYR A 94 -1.54 6.46 13.74
CA TYR A 94 -1.05 7.14 14.94
C TYR A 94 0.03 8.19 14.65
N ALA A 95 -0.08 8.90 13.52
CA ALA A 95 0.71 10.09 13.25
C ALA A 95 0.55 11.19 14.33
N ASP A 96 -0.45 11.06 15.22
CA ASP A 96 -0.69 11.87 16.42
C ASP A 96 0.10 11.39 17.66
N ARG A 97 0.58 10.14 17.70
CA ARG A 97 1.44 9.59 18.77
C ARG A 97 2.91 9.54 18.38
N LEU A 98 3.20 9.60 17.08
CA LEU A 98 4.51 9.98 16.56
C LEU A 98 4.57 11.51 16.57
N PRO A 99 5.68 12.14 17.02
CA PRO A 99 5.78 13.59 17.01
C PRO A 99 5.62 14.12 15.57
N ALA A 100 4.42 14.63 15.25
CA ALA A 100 4.02 15.40 14.08
C ALA A 100 4.72 15.05 12.74
N GLN A 101 4.31 13.95 12.09
CA GLN A 101 4.77 13.63 10.72
C GLN A 101 3.60 13.23 9.83
N TYR A 102 3.02 14.23 9.15
CA TYR A 102 1.92 14.10 8.18
C TYR A 102 2.26 13.25 6.94
N ASP A 103 3.52 12.88 6.80
CA ASP A 103 4.17 12.11 5.75
C ASP A 103 4.75 10.77 6.26
N SER A 104 4.34 10.30 7.43
CA SER A 104 4.94 9.12 8.10
C SER A 104 5.03 7.85 7.22
N PRO A 105 4.00 7.42 6.47
CA PRO A 105 4.13 6.37 5.44
C PRO A 105 5.16 6.64 4.35
N ILE A 106 5.31 7.89 3.91
CA ILE A 106 6.31 8.29 2.92
C ILE A 106 7.72 8.21 3.52
N ILE A 107 7.90 8.70 4.75
CA ILE A 107 9.14 8.57 5.52
C ILE A 107 9.49 7.09 5.74
N ALA A 108 8.52 6.24 6.03
CA ALA A 108 8.75 4.81 6.26
C ALA A 108 9.34 4.11 5.03
N VAL A 109 8.79 4.41 3.86
CA VAL A 109 9.28 3.89 2.57
C VAL A 109 10.68 4.43 2.27
N GLU A 110 10.92 5.71 2.53
CA GLU A 110 12.22 6.37 2.37
C GLU A 110 13.29 5.78 3.29
N ASN A 111 13.01 5.67 4.60
CA ASN A 111 13.90 5.10 5.59
C ASN A 111 14.21 3.61 5.35
N ALA A 112 13.28 2.90 4.72
CA ALA A 112 13.50 1.50 4.33
C ALA A 112 14.30 1.35 3.03
N GLY A 113 14.68 2.46 2.38
CA GLY A 113 15.39 2.45 1.10
C GLY A 113 14.55 1.89 -0.06
N ILE A 114 13.22 1.83 0.10
CA ILE A 114 12.28 1.32 -0.91
C ILE A 114 11.99 2.40 -1.97
N GLY A 115 12.03 3.66 -1.56
CA GLY A 115 11.69 4.77 -2.44
C GLY A 115 12.26 6.09 -1.95
N SER A 116 11.95 7.15 -2.67
CA SER A 116 12.38 8.50 -2.33
C SER A 116 11.22 9.46 -2.49
N ARG A 117 11.13 10.42 -1.57
CA ARG A 117 10.09 11.45 -1.61
C ARG A 117 10.27 12.34 -2.84
N LEU A 118 9.15 12.74 -3.43
CA LEU A 118 9.15 13.58 -4.63
C LEU A 118 8.90 15.05 -4.30
N ALA A 119 9.74 15.92 -4.83
CA ALA A 119 9.56 17.37 -4.71
C ALA A 119 8.53 17.92 -5.72
N GLN A 120 8.38 17.29 -6.90
CA GLN A 120 7.65 17.88 -8.04
C GLN A 120 6.59 16.98 -8.72
N GLY A 121 5.98 16.03 -7.99
CA GLY A 121 4.86 15.24 -8.52
C GLY A 121 5.27 13.84 -8.97
N PHE A 122 4.46 13.20 -9.83
CA PHE A 122 4.57 11.76 -10.13
C PHE A 122 5.36 11.49 -11.42
N GLU A 123 6.32 10.58 -11.39
CA GLU A 123 7.16 10.24 -12.54
C GLU A 123 6.44 9.28 -13.50
N VAL A 124 6.41 9.59 -14.80
CA VAL A 124 5.77 8.73 -15.82
C VAL A 124 6.46 7.37 -15.88
N GLY A 125 5.65 6.31 -15.97
CA GLY A 125 6.09 4.91 -16.01
C GLY A 125 6.41 4.31 -14.64
N ARG A 126 6.29 5.08 -13.53
CA ARG A 126 6.66 4.62 -12.20
C ARG A 126 5.49 4.38 -11.27
N TRP A 127 5.72 3.47 -10.32
CA TRP A 127 4.85 3.24 -9.17
C TRP A 127 5.20 4.20 -8.03
N HIS A 128 4.16 4.64 -7.33
CA HIS A 128 4.24 5.59 -6.26
C HIS A 128 3.41 5.14 -5.07
N LEU A 129 3.94 5.32 -3.86
CA LEU A 129 3.10 5.38 -2.68
C LEU A 129 2.57 6.81 -2.56
N VAL A 130 1.26 6.94 -2.45
CA VAL A 130 0.59 8.23 -2.33
C VAL A 130 -0.12 8.30 -0.99
N GLN A 131 0.05 9.42 -0.30
CA GLN A 131 -0.64 9.71 0.95
C GLN A 131 -1.41 11.02 0.84
N GLY A 132 -2.72 10.98 1.08
CA GLY A 132 -3.60 12.12 0.93
C GLY A 132 -4.37 12.48 2.21
N TRP A 133 -4.52 13.79 2.45
CA TRP A 133 -5.32 14.36 3.53
C TRP A 133 -6.41 15.27 2.98
N LYS A 134 -7.65 15.10 3.44
CA LYS A 134 -8.80 15.93 3.00
C LYS A 134 -8.89 17.27 3.75
N LYS A 135 -8.37 17.34 4.98
CA LYS A 135 -8.29 18.55 5.83
C LYS A 135 -6.92 18.60 6.50
N LEU A 136 -6.44 19.80 6.83
CA LEU A 136 -5.21 20.01 7.62
C LEU A 136 -5.39 19.67 9.12
N GLU A 137 -6.58 19.18 9.51
CA GLU A 137 -6.88 18.74 10.88
C GLU A 137 -6.86 17.20 10.95
N PRO A 138 -6.11 16.60 11.89
CA PRO A 138 -5.87 15.16 11.91
C PRO A 138 -7.11 14.40 12.39
N PRO A 139 -7.47 13.29 11.73
CA PRO A 139 -7.26 12.03 12.44
C PRO A 139 -6.82 10.82 11.60
N ARG A 140 -6.85 10.86 10.24
CA ARG A 140 -6.62 9.66 9.38
C ARG A 140 -6.10 10.01 7.98
N GLY A 141 -4.88 9.58 7.64
CA GLY A 141 -4.31 9.69 6.29
C GLY A 141 -4.68 8.49 5.41
N HIS A 142 -5.06 8.74 4.16
CA HIS A 142 -5.38 7.67 3.21
C HIS A 142 -4.16 7.38 2.33
N ALA A 143 -3.64 6.16 2.40
CA ALA A 143 -2.51 5.72 1.60
C ALA A 143 -2.95 4.69 0.54
N PHE A 144 -2.39 4.81 -0.65
CA PHE A 144 -2.71 3.96 -1.81
C PHE A 144 -1.55 3.95 -2.80
N LEU A 145 -1.50 2.93 -3.65
CA LEU A 145 -0.49 2.82 -4.71
C LEU A 145 -1.02 3.40 -6.02
N VAL A 146 -0.16 4.15 -6.72
CA VAL A 146 -0.48 4.74 -8.02
C VAL A 146 0.66 4.48 -9.01
N ARG A 147 0.34 4.01 -10.20
CA ARG A 147 1.23 4.08 -11.35
C ARG A 147 0.87 5.28 -12.22
N ASN A 148 1.85 6.09 -12.60
CA ASN A 148 1.62 7.19 -13.54
C ASN A 148 1.87 6.69 -14.97
N ASP A 149 0.83 6.71 -15.81
CA ASP A 149 0.87 6.29 -17.23
C ASP A 149 0.88 7.51 -18.18
N GLY A 150 1.30 8.68 -17.70
CA GLY A 150 1.31 9.93 -18.45
C GLY A 150 0.01 10.71 -18.27
N ASP A 151 -0.93 10.55 -19.20
CA ASP A 151 -2.21 11.27 -19.16
C ASP A 151 -3.19 10.70 -18.11
N SER A 152 -2.91 9.50 -17.61
CA SER A 152 -3.74 8.83 -16.62
C SER A 152 -2.91 8.16 -15.55
N MET A 153 -3.56 7.86 -14.44
CA MET A 153 -2.96 7.18 -13.30
C MET A 153 -3.76 5.93 -12.97
N LEU A 154 -3.06 4.82 -12.78
CA LEU A 154 -3.64 3.57 -12.34
C LEU A 154 -3.54 3.47 -10.82
N LEU A 155 -4.68 3.51 -10.15
CA LEU A 155 -4.83 3.52 -8.70
C LEU A 155 -5.19 2.11 -8.21
N VAL A 156 -4.50 1.62 -7.18
CA VAL A 156 -4.84 0.38 -6.47
C VAL A 156 -5.46 0.74 -5.12
N GLU A 157 -6.76 0.54 -4.99
CA GLU A 157 -7.50 0.89 -3.76
C GLU A 157 -8.64 -0.10 -3.47
N SER A 158 -9.01 -0.30 -2.21
CA SER A 158 -10.25 -1.01 -1.88
C SER A 158 -11.38 0.01 -1.74
N GLN A 159 -12.16 0.23 -2.79
CA GLN A 159 -13.38 1.03 -2.71
C GLN A 159 -14.63 0.15 -2.86
N PHE A 160 -15.75 0.64 -2.31
CA PHE A 160 -17.11 0.07 -2.38
C PHE A 160 -17.26 -0.97 -3.49
N GLY A 161 -17.24 -2.25 -3.11
CA GLY A 161 -17.18 -3.37 -4.06
C GLY A 161 -16.30 -4.53 -3.57
N VAL A 162 -15.97 -5.40 -4.54
CA VAL A 162 -15.30 -6.69 -4.37
C VAL A 162 -13.91 -6.59 -5.04
N GLY A 163 -12.86 -6.36 -4.25
CA GLY A 163 -11.44 -6.42 -4.61
C GLY A 163 -10.71 -5.06 -4.69
N PRO A 164 -9.37 -5.06 -4.90
CA PRO A 164 -8.64 -3.86 -5.27
C PRO A 164 -9.19 -3.39 -6.61
N GLN A 165 -9.76 -2.19 -6.62
CA GLN A 165 -10.15 -1.53 -7.83
C GLN A 165 -8.90 -0.95 -8.47
N TRP A 166 -8.64 -1.39 -9.71
CA TRP A 166 -7.67 -0.78 -10.61
C TRP A 166 -8.37 0.41 -11.28
N GLY A 167 -8.48 1.51 -10.54
CA GLY A 167 -9.19 2.70 -10.98
C GLY A 167 -8.30 3.56 -11.87
N ARG A 168 -8.85 4.11 -12.96
CA ARG A 168 -8.18 5.18 -13.70
C ARG A 168 -8.51 6.54 -13.08
N THR A 169 -7.47 7.31 -12.76
CA THR A 169 -7.56 8.68 -12.26
C THR A 169 -6.59 9.59 -13.02
N THR A 170 -6.44 10.82 -12.56
CA THR A 170 -5.45 11.80 -13.07
C THR A 170 -4.84 12.51 -11.87
N GLU A 171 -3.66 13.10 -12.05
CA GLU A 171 -3.02 13.91 -11.02
C GLU A 171 -3.94 15.03 -10.52
N ALA A 172 -4.58 15.76 -11.44
CA ALA A 172 -5.49 16.85 -11.14
C ALA A 172 -6.67 16.38 -10.26
N LYS A 173 -7.23 15.20 -10.53
CA LYS A 173 -8.29 14.61 -9.69
C LYS A 173 -7.79 14.25 -8.30
N LEU A 174 -6.60 13.67 -8.17
CA LEU A 174 -6.01 13.35 -6.86
C LEU A 174 -5.74 14.62 -6.05
N ARG A 175 -5.17 15.66 -6.66
CA ARG A 175 -4.95 16.96 -6.01
C ARG A 175 -6.25 17.64 -5.59
N LYS A 176 -7.30 17.55 -6.42
CA LYS A 176 -8.64 18.04 -6.06
C LYS A 176 -9.26 17.24 -4.90
N ARG A 177 -9.02 15.93 -4.83
CA ARG A 177 -9.53 15.03 -3.79
C ARG A 177 -8.81 15.22 -2.44
N TYR A 178 -7.53 15.55 -2.47
CA TYR A 178 -6.67 15.76 -1.30
C TYR A 178 -6.00 17.14 -1.34
N PRO A 179 -6.80 18.23 -1.29
CA PRO A 179 -6.29 19.59 -1.49
C PRO A 179 -5.44 20.10 -0.32
N ALA A 180 -5.60 19.50 0.87
CA ALA A 180 -4.89 19.92 2.07
C ALA A 180 -3.44 19.42 2.08
N ALA A 181 -3.18 18.20 1.60
CA ALA A 181 -1.84 17.68 1.37
C ALA A 181 -1.90 16.37 0.56
N LEU A 182 -1.07 16.28 -0.48
CA LEU A 182 -0.83 15.07 -1.27
C LEU A 182 0.68 14.84 -1.32
N TYR A 183 1.15 13.79 -0.65
CA TYR A 183 2.55 13.40 -0.62
C TYR A 183 2.76 12.15 -1.47
N ALA A 184 3.94 12.02 -2.05
CA ALA A 184 4.30 10.90 -2.89
C ALA A 184 5.77 10.48 -2.71
N ALA A 185 6.01 9.18 -2.81
CA ALA A 185 7.34 8.61 -2.99
C ALA A 185 7.37 7.78 -4.29
N ALA A 186 8.41 7.95 -5.10
CA ALA A 186 8.70 7.01 -6.19
C ALA A 186 9.25 5.72 -5.58
N LEU A 187 8.71 4.58 -6.00
CA LEU A 187 9.14 3.26 -5.56
C LEU A 187 10.18 2.70 -6.54
N GLY A 188 11.27 2.14 -5.99
CA GLY A 188 12.40 1.57 -6.72
C GLY A 188 12.24 0.11 -7.14
#